data_AF-A0A1F5SU59-F1
#
_entry.id   AF-A0A1F5SU59-F1
#
_cell.length_a   1.000
_cell.length_b   1.000
_cell.length_c   1.000
_cell.angle_alpha   90.00
_cell.angle_beta   90.00
_cell.angle_gamma   90.00
#
_symmetry.space_group_name_H-M   'P 1'
#
loop_
_entity.id
_entity.type
_entity.pdbx_description
1 polymer ?
#
loop_
_entity_poly.entity_id
_entity_poly.type
_entity_poly.pdbx_seq_one_letter_code
_entity_poly.pdbx_strand_id
1 'polypeptide(L)'
;MSLNAQKFSLLTAAGSGALYAVCSLFVALFPTLSTKLMGWLFHLTNPEAVFGSQRVTLTGFGGGVIEVAIYMYVASLIFAWIFNRSVK
;
A
#
# COMPACT_ATOMS: atom_id res chain seq x y z
N MET A 1 -6.99 12.88 -23.96
CA MET A 1 -7.53 13.48 -22.70
C MET A 1 -6.37 13.65 -21.72
N SER A 2 -6.22 14.82 -21.07
CA SER A 2 -5.13 15.05 -20.12
C SER A 2 -5.60 14.89 -18.67
N LEU A 3 -4.94 14.01 -17.92
CA LEU A 3 -5.14 13.83 -16.49
C LEU A 3 -4.60 15.02 -15.70
N ASN A 4 -5.39 15.50 -14.74
CA ASN A 4 -4.88 16.42 -13.72
C ASN A 4 -4.01 15.63 -12.72
N ALA A 5 -2.69 15.70 -12.91
CA ALA A 5 -1.74 14.91 -12.15
C ALA A 5 -1.85 15.12 -10.64
N GLN A 6 -2.03 16.37 -10.19
CA GLN A 6 -2.13 16.67 -8.76
C GLN A 6 -3.39 16.08 -8.12
N LYS A 7 -4.55 16.27 -8.74
CA LYS A 7 -5.82 15.72 -8.23
C LYS A 7 -5.82 14.20 -8.24
N PHE A 8 -5.32 13.60 -9.33
CA PHE A 8 -5.19 12.15 -9.44
C PHE A 8 -4.29 11.60 -8.33
N SER A 9 -3.11 12.20 -8.15
CA SER A 9 -2.13 11.69 -7.20
C SER A 9 -2.56 11.85 -5.74
N LEU A 10 -3.24 12.97 -5.44
CA LEU A 10 -3.83 13.18 -4.11
C LEU A 10 -4.91 12.13 -3.81
N LEU A 11 -5.79 11.84 -4.77
CA LEU A 11 -6.82 10.82 -4.62
C LEU A 11 -6.22 9.42 -4.46
N THR A 12 -5.20 9.08 -5.24
CA THR A 12 -4.51 7.80 -5.11
C THR A 12 -3.83 7.68 -3.75
N ALA A 13 -3.10 8.70 -3.30
CA ALA A 13 -2.47 8.72 -1.99
C ALA A 13 -3.47 8.54 -0.85
N ALA A 14 -4.56 9.30 -0.87
CA ALA A 14 -5.62 9.22 0.15
C ALA A 14 -6.31 7.84 0.13
N GLY A 15 -6.67 7.35 -1.05
CA GLY A 15 -7.32 6.04 -1.21
C GLY A 15 -6.41 4.89 -0.77
N SER A 16 -5.14 4.92 -1.13
CA SER A 16 -4.16 3.90 -0.72
C SER A 16 -3.85 3.97 0.78
N GLY A 17 -3.76 5.16 1.38
CA GLY A 17 -3.61 5.30 2.82
C GLY A 17 -4.82 4.74 3.58
N ALA A 18 -6.04 5.02 3.11
CA ALA A 18 -7.26 4.45 3.68
C ALA A 18 -7.30 2.91 3.54
N LEU A 19 -6.92 2.39 2.37
CA LEU A 19 -6.83 0.95 2.15
C LEU A 19 -5.78 0.31 3.06
N TYR A 20 -4.60 0.91 3.18
CA TYR A 20 -3.56 0.45 4.10
C TYR A 20 -4.09 0.38 5.54
N ALA A 21 -4.89 1.37 5.96
CA ALA A 21 -5.46 1.37 7.29
C ALA A 21 -6.40 0.17 7.53
N VAL A 22 -7.27 -0.12 6.56
CA VAL A 22 -8.16 -1.29 6.58
C VAL A 22 -7.35 -2.59 6.57
N CYS A 23 -6.33 -2.69 5.72
CA CYS A 23 -5.45 -3.87 5.66
C CYS A 23 -4.71 -4.08 6.98
N SER A 24 -4.20 -3.02 7.60
CA SER A 24 -3.49 -3.10 8.88
C SER A 24 -4.42 -3.55 10.01
N LEU A 25 -5.66 -3.07 10.03
CA LEU A 25 -6.67 -3.53 10.98
C LEU A 25 -6.97 -5.03 10.78
N PHE A 26 -7.10 -5.47 9.53
CA PHE A 26 -7.32 -6.87 9.22
C PHE A 26 -6.16 -7.76 9.69
N VAL A 27 -4.91 -7.35 9.47
CA VAL A 27 -3.72 -8.06 9.95
C VAL A 27 -3.69 -8.12 11.48
N ALA A 28 -4.07 -7.02 12.15
CA ALA A 28 -4.13 -6.98 13.61
C ALA A 28 -5.15 -7.95 14.20
N LEU A 29 -6.30 -8.13 13.53
CA LEU A 29 -7.37 -9.04 13.96
C LEU A 29 -7.14 -10.49 13.55
N PHE A 30 -6.52 -10.73 12.38
CA PHE A 30 -6.37 -12.06 11.78
C PHE A 30 -4.93 -12.32 11.30
N PRO A 31 -3.93 -12.35 12.20
CA PRO A 31 -2.51 -12.45 11.82
C PRO A 31 -2.19 -13.76 11.08
N THR A 32 -2.68 -14.90 11.56
CA THR A 32 -2.44 -16.23 10.94
C THR A 32 -3.04 -16.35 9.55
N LEU A 33 -4.22 -15.76 9.32
CA LEU A 33 -4.85 -15.77 7.99
C LEU A 33 -4.06 -14.87 7.03
N SER A 34 -3.60 -13.72 7.53
CA SER A 34 -2.81 -12.75 6.76
C SER A 34 -1.47 -13.32 6.31
N THR A 35 -0.75 -14.02 7.19
CA THR A 35 0.53 -14.67 6.84
C THR A 35 0.34 -15.79 5.81
N LYS A 36 -0.74 -16.58 5.92
CA LYS A 36 -1.08 -17.60 4.90
C LYS A 36 -1.39 -17.00 3.54
N LEU A 37 -2.21 -15.94 3.50
CA LEU A 37 -2.53 -15.21 2.26
C LEU A 37 -1.27 -14.62 1.60
N MET A 38 -0.39 -14.01 2.39
CA MET A 38 0.90 -13.51 1.89
C MET A 38 1.82 -14.63 1.42
N GLY A 39 1.80 -15.79 2.08
CA GLY A 39 2.52 -16.98 1.64
C GLY A 39 2.15 -17.39 0.21
N TRP A 40 0.85 -17.41 -0.10
CA TRP A 40 0.38 -17.70 -1.47
C TRP A 40 0.72 -16.58 -2.45
N LEU A 41 0.53 -15.32 -2.06
CA LEU A 41 0.78 -14.18 -2.95
C LEU A 41 2.26 -14.07 -3.35
N PHE A 42 3.17 -14.30 -2.41
CA PHE A 42 4.61 -14.15 -2.61
C PHE A 42 5.35 -15.48 -2.83
N HIS A 43 4.64 -16.59 -3.01
CA HIS A 43 5.22 -17.94 -3.16
C HIS A 43 6.21 -18.30 -2.04
N LEU A 44 5.93 -17.84 -0.81
CA LEU A 44 6.80 -18.10 0.33
C LEU A 44 6.47 -19.46 0.93
N THR A 45 7.45 -20.36 0.94
CA THR A 45 7.32 -21.71 1.49
C THR A 45 7.33 -21.75 3.01
N ASN A 46 7.87 -20.72 3.67
CA ASN A 46 7.84 -20.56 5.12
C ASN A 46 7.61 -19.08 5.50
N PRO A 47 6.35 -18.60 5.44
CA PRO A 47 6.01 -17.21 5.71
C PRO A 47 6.32 -16.81 7.16
N GLU A 48 6.20 -17.74 8.12
CA GLU A 48 6.50 -17.46 9.51
C GLU A 48 8.00 -17.17 9.74
N ALA A 49 8.90 -17.80 8.97
CA ALA A 49 10.34 -17.53 9.07
C ALA A 49 10.74 -16.16 8.49
N VAL A 50 10.00 -15.65 7.51
CA VAL A 50 10.30 -14.37 6.83
C VAL A 50 9.67 -13.19 7.58
N PHE A 51 8.43 -13.35 8.04
CA PHE A 51 7.68 -12.26 8.67
C PHE A 51 7.70 -12.34 10.20
N GLY A 52 8.07 -13.47 10.80
CA GLY A 52 8.07 -13.64 12.25
C GLY A 52 6.69 -13.38 12.86
N SER A 53 6.65 -13.06 14.16
CA SER A 53 5.44 -12.58 14.82
C SER A 53 5.25 -11.07 14.58
N GLN A 54 4.88 -10.69 13.36
CA GLN A 54 4.56 -9.28 13.08
C GLN A 54 3.36 -8.85 13.94
N ARG A 55 3.64 -7.98 14.90
CA ARG A 55 2.63 -7.29 15.70
C ARG A 55 2.44 -5.91 15.11
N VAL A 56 1.19 -5.58 14.77
CA VAL A 56 0.82 -4.20 14.42
C VAL A 56 1.00 -3.34 15.66
N THR A 57 1.89 -2.35 15.58
CA THR A 57 2.10 -1.35 16.63
C THR A 57 1.53 -0.01 16.19
N LEU A 58 1.13 0.84 17.14
CA LEU A 58 0.61 2.17 16.82
C LEU A 58 1.62 3.04 16.06
N THR A 59 2.89 2.97 16.45
CA THR A 59 3.99 3.69 15.80
C THR A 59 4.27 3.14 14.41
N GLY A 60 4.33 1.81 14.25
CA GLY A 60 4.50 1.16 12.95
C GLY A 60 3.34 1.44 12.00
N PHE A 61 2.10 1.44 12.50
CA PHE A 61 0.92 1.81 11.74
C PHE A 61 0.99 3.27 11.26
N GLY A 62 1.29 4.21 12.16
CA GLY A 62 1.41 5.63 11.80
C GLY A 62 2.49 5.87 10.76
N GLY A 63 3.67 5.24 10.94
CA GLY A 63 4.76 5.28 9.96
C GLY A 63 4.33 4.71 8.61
N GLY A 64 3.69 3.54 8.59
CA GLY A 64 3.25 2.89 7.36
C GLY A 64 2.16 3.64 6.60
N VAL A 65 1.20 4.27 7.28
CA VAL A 65 0.19 5.13 6.62
C VAL A 65 0.88 6.28 5.89
N ILE A 66 1.82 6.95 6.56
CA ILE A 66 2.57 8.07 5.99
C ILE A 66 3.40 7.60 4.80
N GLU A 67 4.12 6.49 4.96
CA GLU A 67 4.95 5.90 3.92
C GLU A 67 4.13 5.55 2.67
N VAL A 68 3.01 4.83 2.83
CA VAL A 68 2.12 4.47 1.72
C VAL A 68 1.55 5.71 1.04
N ALA A 69 1.10 6.70 1.80
CA ALA A 69 0.55 7.93 1.22
C ALA A 69 1.60 8.66 0.36
N ILE A 70 2.83 8.78 0.85
CA ILE A 70 3.93 9.44 0.11
C ILE A 70 4.29 8.64 -1.14
N TYR A 71 4.51 7.33 -1.02
CA TYR A 71 4.91 6.50 -2.16
C TYR A 71 3.84 6.47 -3.24
N MET A 72 2.57 6.35 -2.85
CA MET A 72 1.48 6.32 -3.81
C MET A 72 1.24 7.67 -4.46
N TYR A 73 1.45 8.78 -3.75
CA TYR A 73 1.45 10.13 -4.35
C TYR A 73 2.54 10.27 -5.42
N VAL A 74 3.78 9.92 -5.10
CA VAL A 74 4.90 10.06 -6.04
C VAL A 74 4.73 9.12 -7.25
N ALA A 75 4.34 7.87 -7.01
CA ALA A 75 4.12 6.90 -8.08
C ALA A 75 3.02 7.39 -9.03
N SER A 76 1.86 7.79 -8.51
CA SER A 76 0.74 8.28 -9.32
C SER A 76 1.05 9.57 -10.08
N LEU A 77 1.91 10.45 -9.55
CA LEU A 77 2.42 11.61 -10.30
C LEU A 77 3.20 11.17 -11.53
N ILE A 78 4.10 10.20 -11.38
CA ILE A 78 4.89 9.65 -12.49
C ILE A 78 3.95 9.03 -13.52
N PHE A 79 3.00 8.18 -13.11
CA PHE A 79 2.05 7.56 -14.02
C PHE A 79 1.16 8.57 -14.75
N ALA A 80 0.64 9.58 -14.06
CA ALA A 80 -0.14 10.63 -14.69
C ALA A 80 0.67 11.43 -15.71
N TRP A 81 1.96 11.69 -15.43
CA TRP A 81 2.86 12.34 -16.37
C TRP A 81 3.12 11.48 -17.61
N ILE A 82 3.42 10.18 -17.44
CA ILE A 82 3.64 9.25 -18.55
C ILE A 82 2.38 9.17 -19.42
N PHE A 83 1.21 8.98 -18.81
CA PHE A 83 -0.07 8.95 -19.53
C PHE A 83 -0.27 10.22 -20.35
N ASN A 84 -0.13 11.39 -19.72
CA ASN A 84 -0.27 12.67 -20.42
C ASN A 84 0.72 12.84 -21.59
N ARG A 85 1.88 12.19 -21.54
CA ARG A 85 2.86 12.21 -22.63
C ARG A 85 2.50 11.22 -23.75
N SER A 86 1.98 10.05 -23.41
CA SER A 86 1.65 8.98 -24.37
C SER A 86 0.33 9.20 -25.10
N VAL A 87 -0.63 9.91 -24.48
CA VAL A 87 -1.94 10.22 -25.09
C VAL A 87 -1.99 11.64 -25.69
N LYS A 88 -0.84 12.31 -25.76
CA LYS A 88 -0.62 13.52 -26.55
C LYS A 88 -0.14 13.14 -27.93
#